data_AF-A0A831YQR6-F1
#
_entry.id   AF-A0A831YQR6-F1
#
_cell.length_a   1.000
_cell.length_b   1.000
_cell.length_c   1.000
_cell.angle_alpha   90.00
_cell.angle_beta   90.00
_cell.angle_gamma   90.00
#
_symmetry.space_group_name_H-M   'P 1'
#
loop_
_entity.id
_entity.type
_entity.pdbx_description
1 polymer ?
#
loop_
_entity_poly.entity_id
_entity_poly.type
_entity_poly.pdbx_seq_one_letter_code
_entity_poly.pdbx_strand_id
1 'polypeptide(L)'
;MRALPLALLLGLAAGPALAQTARPPVDAPTPVSPVTVMPPTQKPKVVATWPAGGETITPGVLVLKVVFDQQMTPRDFAYGLGADGDKLNCLKTPRLLNDNKTFVLLCTTLPGKTYAIALNPDTPGGPAFSNLAENRAEPSTLTFTTGTGEPVTTLRDALKAAGLSGLDMPVEEAPDSSRTAP
;
A
#
# COMPACT_ATOMS: atom_id res chain seq x y z
N MET A 1 -117.18 12.93 -9.58
CA MET A 1 -117.05 12.78 -11.04
C MET A 1 -115.66 13.23 -11.46
N ARG A 2 -114.99 12.42 -12.30
CA ARG A 2 -113.70 12.63 -13.00
C ARG A 2 -112.44 12.72 -12.12
N ALA A 3 -111.29 12.14 -12.45
CA ALA A 3 -110.89 11.01 -13.31
C ALA A 3 -109.42 10.71 -12.94
N LEU A 4 -109.07 9.43 -12.95
CA LEU A 4 -107.75 8.74 -12.92
C LEU A 4 -106.64 9.37 -13.81
N PRO A 5 -105.38 8.86 -13.89
CA PRO A 5 -104.71 7.77 -13.13
C PRO A 5 -103.16 7.93 -12.89
N LEU A 6 -102.53 6.84 -12.42
CA LEU A 6 -101.16 6.36 -12.72
C LEU A 6 -100.01 6.99 -11.89
N ALA A 7 -99.02 6.29 -11.35
CA ALA A 7 -98.58 4.88 -11.45
C ALA A 7 -97.49 4.62 -10.37
N LEU A 8 -97.27 3.33 -10.01
CA LEU A 8 -95.99 2.58 -9.89
C LEU A 8 -94.74 3.29 -9.29
N LEU A 9 -93.82 2.73 -8.49
CA LEU A 9 -93.38 1.41 -8.01
C LEU A 9 -92.33 1.70 -6.90
N LEU A 10 -92.32 1.02 -5.75
CA LEU A 10 -91.44 -0.14 -5.44
C LEU A 10 -89.95 0.04 -5.79
N GLY A 11 -89.08 -0.02 -4.77
CA GLY A 11 -87.67 -0.39 -4.95
C GLY A 11 -86.73 0.10 -3.85
N LEU A 12 -86.68 -0.62 -2.72
CA LEU A 12 -85.47 -0.65 -1.90
C LEU A 12 -84.36 -1.37 -2.69
N ALA A 13 -83.20 -0.75 -2.83
CA ALA A 13 -81.96 -1.45 -3.17
C ALA A 13 -80.79 -0.75 -2.49
N ALA A 14 -80.34 -1.33 -1.38
CA ALA A 14 -79.02 -1.08 -0.82
C ALA A 14 -77.98 -1.61 -1.83
N GLY A 15 -77.25 -0.72 -2.49
CA GLY A 15 -76.13 -1.08 -3.35
C GLY A 15 -74.88 -1.36 -2.50
N PRO A 16 -74.12 -2.44 -2.77
CA PRO A 16 -72.89 -2.70 -2.06
C PRO A 16 -71.80 -1.72 -2.50
N ALA A 17 -70.99 -1.30 -1.53
CA ALA A 17 -69.76 -0.55 -1.76
C ALA A 17 -68.81 -1.37 -2.65
N LEU A 18 -68.58 -0.91 -3.88
CA LEU A 18 -67.43 -1.37 -4.68
C LEU A 18 -66.20 -0.62 -4.18
N ALA A 19 -65.61 -1.13 -3.09
CA ALA A 19 -64.23 -0.88 -2.76
C ALA A 19 -63.38 -1.51 -3.87
N GLN A 20 -62.90 -0.68 -4.80
CA GLN A 20 -61.85 -1.08 -5.72
C GLN A 20 -60.60 -1.39 -4.87
N THR A 21 -60.35 -2.67 -4.60
CA THR A 21 -59.04 -3.13 -4.14
C THR A 21 -58.07 -2.97 -5.31
N ALA A 22 -57.59 -1.74 -5.52
CA ALA A 22 -56.38 -1.52 -6.27
C ALA A 22 -55.28 -2.26 -5.51
N ARG A 23 -54.87 -3.40 -6.05
CA ARG A 23 -53.67 -4.09 -5.59
C ARG A 23 -52.52 -3.08 -5.72
N PRO A 24 -51.75 -2.79 -4.66
CA PRO A 24 -50.58 -1.94 -4.81
C PRO A 24 -49.73 -2.51 -5.95
N PRO A 25 -49.14 -1.68 -6.82
CA PRO A 25 -48.19 -2.15 -7.81
C PRO A 25 -47.17 -3.02 -7.08
N VAL A 26 -46.97 -4.24 -7.54
CA VAL A 26 -45.84 -5.05 -7.09
C VAL A 26 -44.62 -4.26 -7.55
N ASP A 27 -43.94 -3.60 -6.61
CA ASP A 27 -42.71 -2.84 -6.89
C ASP A 27 -41.77 -3.77 -7.67
N ALA A 28 -41.56 -3.43 -8.94
CA ALA A 28 -40.58 -4.13 -9.74
C ALA A 28 -39.22 -3.96 -9.03
N PRO A 29 -38.48 -5.05 -8.75
CA PRO A 29 -37.21 -4.94 -8.06
C PRO A 29 -36.31 -3.98 -8.84
N THR A 30 -35.83 -2.94 -8.17
CA THR A 30 -34.92 -1.95 -8.75
C THR A 30 -33.68 -2.68 -9.26
N PRO A 31 -33.34 -2.58 -10.57
CA PRO A 31 -32.15 -3.22 -11.10
C PRO A 31 -30.92 -2.55 -10.48
N VAL A 32 -30.25 -3.27 -9.59
CA VAL A 32 -28.93 -2.87 -9.08
C VAL A 32 -27.87 -3.44 -10.00
N SER A 33 -26.94 -2.60 -10.46
CA SER A 33 -25.79 -3.06 -11.24
C SER A 33 -24.96 -4.05 -10.41
N PRO A 34 -24.47 -5.14 -11.02
CA PRO A 34 -23.66 -6.11 -10.30
C PRO A 34 -22.39 -5.45 -9.76
N VAL A 35 -22.13 -5.64 -8.46
CA VAL A 35 -20.87 -5.22 -7.83
C VAL A 35 -19.82 -6.26 -8.19
N THR A 36 -18.80 -5.85 -8.95
CA THR A 36 -17.64 -6.69 -9.21
C THR A 36 -16.77 -6.76 -7.95
N VAL A 37 -16.76 -7.94 -7.30
CA VAL A 37 -15.82 -8.21 -6.21
C VAL A 37 -14.49 -8.63 -6.82
N MET A 38 -13.47 -7.79 -6.68
CA MET A 38 -12.09 -8.15 -7.06
C MET A 38 -11.53 -9.11 -6.01
N PRO A 39 -10.90 -10.23 -6.40
CA PRO A 39 -10.19 -11.09 -5.48
C PRO A 39 -9.15 -10.29 -4.66
N PRO A 40 -8.95 -10.59 -3.37
CA PRO A 40 -7.91 -9.96 -2.57
C PRO A 40 -6.56 -10.12 -3.27
N THR A 41 -5.87 -9.00 -3.48
CA THR A 41 -4.51 -9.01 -4.05
C THR A 41 -3.51 -9.31 -2.94
N GLN A 42 -2.51 -10.14 -3.23
CA GLN A 42 -1.54 -10.58 -2.22
C GLN A 42 -0.62 -9.41 -1.85
N LYS A 43 -0.33 -9.26 -0.56
CA LYS A 43 0.64 -8.28 -0.08
C LYS A 43 2.05 -8.65 -0.57
N PRO A 44 2.84 -7.68 -1.08
CA PRO A 44 4.23 -7.95 -1.45
C PRO A 44 5.06 -8.33 -0.22
N LYS A 45 6.09 -9.14 -0.44
CA LYS A 45 7.00 -9.64 0.61
C LYS A 45 8.44 -9.37 0.22
N VAL A 46 9.26 -9.10 1.23
CA VAL A 46 10.72 -9.03 1.04
C VAL A 46 11.24 -10.45 0.83
N VAL A 47 11.89 -10.70 -0.30
CA VAL A 47 12.48 -12.01 -0.64
C VAL A 47 14.00 -12.03 -0.53
N ALA A 48 14.64 -10.88 -0.59
CA ALA A 48 16.07 -10.74 -0.37
C ALA A 48 16.43 -9.34 0.11
N THR A 49 17.50 -9.25 0.89
CA THR A 49 18.13 -7.99 1.24
C THR A 49 19.63 -8.08 1.02
N TRP A 50 20.26 -6.92 0.85
CA TRP A 50 21.67 -6.77 1.13
C TRP A 50 21.84 -5.61 2.13
N PRO A 51 22.54 -5.81 3.25
CA PRO A 51 23.11 -7.09 3.73
C PRO A 51 22.05 -8.16 3.95
N ALA A 52 22.45 -9.43 3.94
CA ALA A 52 21.57 -10.52 4.33
C ALA A 52 21.32 -10.51 5.85
N GLY A 53 20.19 -11.07 6.28
CA GLY A 53 19.88 -11.18 7.71
C GLY A 53 20.93 -11.99 8.46
N GLY A 54 21.47 -11.40 9.54
CA GLY A 54 22.51 -11.99 10.38
C GLY A 54 23.93 -11.88 9.83
N GLU A 55 24.13 -11.24 8.67
CA GLU A 55 25.45 -11.10 8.06
C GLU A 55 26.36 -10.14 8.84
N THR A 56 27.67 -10.39 8.81
CA THR A 56 28.69 -9.43 9.23
C THR A 56 29.36 -8.84 8.01
N ILE A 57 29.28 -7.52 7.85
CA ILE A 57 29.84 -6.79 6.70
C ILE A 57 30.96 -5.84 7.12
N THR A 58 31.71 -5.34 6.13
CA THR A 58 32.66 -4.23 6.33
C THR A 58 31.90 -2.93 6.65
N PRO A 59 32.34 -2.12 7.64
CA PRO A 59 31.71 -0.84 7.93
C PRO A 59 31.92 0.20 6.82
N GLY A 60 31.25 1.35 6.90
CA GLY A 60 31.41 2.49 5.97
C GLY A 60 30.18 2.74 5.09
N VAL A 61 30.41 3.16 3.85
CA VAL A 61 29.36 3.40 2.84
C VAL A 61 28.62 2.10 2.53
N LEU A 62 27.29 2.16 2.61
CA LEU A 62 26.39 1.02 2.46
C LEU A 62 25.33 1.35 1.41
N VAL A 63 25.06 0.43 0.49
CA VAL A 63 23.84 0.50 -0.36
C VAL A 63 22.87 -0.56 0.12
N LEU A 64 21.93 -0.20 0.98
CA LEU A 64 20.86 -1.09 1.42
C LEU A 64 20.02 -1.50 0.22
N LYS A 65 19.96 -2.80 -0.07
CA LYS A 65 19.15 -3.37 -1.15
C LYS A 65 18.00 -4.15 -0.55
N VAL A 66 16.79 -3.92 -1.06
CA VAL A 66 15.57 -4.64 -0.65
C VAL A 66 14.85 -5.13 -1.90
N VAL A 67 14.65 -6.44 -2.02
CA VAL A 67 14.02 -7.08 -3.17
C VAL A 67 12.66 -7.62 -2.75
N PHE A 68 11.62 -7.26 -3.50
CA PHE A 68 10.27 -7.76 -3.30
C PHE A 68 9.92 -8.88 -4.30
N ASP A 69 8.94 -9.72 -3.94
CA ASP A 69 8.39 -10.76 -4.83
C ASP A 69 7.56 -10.21 -5.99
N GLN A 70 6.99 -9.01 -5.83
CA GLN A 70 6.08 -8.37 -6.77
C GLN A 70 6.66 -7.06 -7.33
N GLN A 71 6.03 -6.55 -8.40
CA GLN A 71 6.31 -5.22 -8.91
C GLN A 71 5.80 -4.15 -7.94
N MET A 72 6.65 -3.17 -7.67
CA MET A 72 6.47 -2.14 -6.66
C MET A 72 6.27 -0.77 -7.30
N THR A 73 5.74 0.17 -6.51
CA THR A 73 5.60 1.58 -6.89
C THR A 73 6.64 2.44 -6.17
N PRO A 74 7.26 3.45 -6.82
CA PRO A 74 8.27 4.31 -6.19
C PRO A 74 7.67 5.47 -5.38
N ARG A 75 6.35 5.47 -5.16
CA ARG A 75 5.61 6.63 -4.61
C ARG A 75 5.88 6.88 -3.13
N ASP A 76 5.87 5.81 -2.34
CA ASP A 76 6.00 5.85 -0.90
C ASP A 76 6.90 4.71 -0.42
N PHE A 77 7.44 4.87 0.78
CA PHE A 77 8.35 3.91 1.40
C PHE A 77 8.30 4.09 2.91
N ALA A 78 8.47 2.99 3.65
CA ALA A 78 8.59 3.05 5.09
C ALA A 78 9.68 2.10 5.58
N TYR A 79 10.67 2.68 6.24
CA TYR A 79 11.65 1.95 7.01
C TYR A 79 11.96 2.73 8.30
N GLY A 80 12.38 2.03 9.33
CA GLY A 80 12.66 2.62 10.62
C GLY A 80 13.60 1.77 11.45
N LEU A 81 13.78 2.18 12.70
CA LEU A 81 14.54 1.42 13.68
C LEU A 81 13.84 0.08 13.96
N GLY A 82 14.57 -1.02 13.81
CA GLY A 82 14.14 -2.35 14.25
C GLY A 82 14.40 -2.58 15.74
N ALA A 83 13.96 -3.72 16.26
CA ALA A 83 14.23 -4.11 17.65
C ALA A 83 15.72 -4.43 17.86
N ASP A 84 16.23 -4.10 19.05
CA ASP A 84 17.52 -4.58 19.57
C ASP A 84 18.75 -4.30 18.69
N GLY A 85 18.81 -3.12 18.07
CA GLY A 85 19.99 -2.68 17.31
C GLY A 85 20.10 -1.16 17.17
N ASP A 86 21.21 -0.72 16.58
CA ASP A 86 21.47 0.67 16.26
C ASP A 86 20.64 1.14 15.04
N LYS A 87 20.30 2.43 15.03
CA LYS A 87 19.65 3.07 13.88
C LYS A 87 20.62 3.19 12.71
N LEU A 88 20.22 2.69 11.55
CA LEU A 88 20.96 2.89 10.31
C LEU A 88 20.79 4.33 9.79
N ASN A 89 21.90 4.98 9.43
CA ASN A 89 21.87 6.34 8.90
C ASN A 89 21.77 6.32 7.37
N CYS A 90 20.56 6.53 6.84
CA CYS A 90 20.26 6.49 5.41
C CYS A 90 19.80 7.85 4.88
N LEU A 91 19.96 8.06 3.58
CA LEU A 91 19.28 9.13 2.87
C LEU A 91 17.76 8.91 2.90
N LYS A 92 16.99 9.97 2.65
CA LYS A 92 15.53 9.89 2.81
C LYS A 92 14.88 8.99 1.74
N THR A 93 15.30 9.11 0.48
CA THR A 93 14.55 8.56 -0.66
C THR A 93 15.25 7.34 -1.26
N PRO A 94 14.65 6.13 -1.19
CA PRO A 94 15.13 4.98 -1.94
C PRO A 94 14.79 5.11 -3.43
N ARG A 95 15.62 4.53 -4.28
CA ARG A 95 15.36 4.40 -5.71
C ARG A 95 14.78 3.03 -6.02
N LEU A 96 13.70 2.97 -6.80
CA LEU A 96 13.23 1.74 -7.43
C LEU A 96 14.08 1.46 -8.69
N LEU A 97 14.64 0.26 -8.80
CA LEU A 97 15.44 -0.18 -9.94
C LEU A 97 14.57 -0.62 -11.12
N ASN A 98 15.21 -0.84 -12.28
CA ASN A 98 14.55 -1.13 -13.55
C ASN A 98 13.82 -2.48 -13.58
N ASP A 99 14.11 -3.38 -12.64
CA ASP A 99 13.35 -4.63 -12.46
C ASP A 99 11.95 -4.39 -11.85
N ASN A 100 11.67 -3.16 -11.40
CA ASN A 100 10.47 -2.74 -10.69
C ASN A 100 10.20 -3.53 -9.41
N LYS A 101 11.20 -4.20 -8.84
CA LYS A 101 11.06 -5.00 -7.60
C LYS A 101 12.09 -4.65 -6.54
N THR A 102 13.22 -4.09 -6.95
CA THR A 102 14.35 -3.82 -6.09
C THR A 102 14.42 -2.34 -5.73
N PHE A 103 14.47 -2.05 -4.43
CA PHE A 103 14.82 -0.74 -3.93
C PHE A 103 16.27 -0.70 -3.47
N VAL A 104 16.95 0.41 -3.75
CA VAL A 104 18.29 0.70 -3.25
C VAL A 104 18.30 2.02 -2.49
N LEU A 105 19.02 2.04 -1.38
CA LEU A 105 19.12 3.21 -0.50
C LEU A 105 20.55 3.40 -0.02
N LEU A 106 21.06 4.62 -0.17
CA LEU A 106 22.40 4.98 0.31
C LEU A 106 22.36 5.23 1.82
N CYS A 107 23.24 4.54 2.54
CA CYS A 107 23.38 4.61 3.98
C CYS A 107 24.84 4.61 4.41
N THR A 108 25.08 4.80 5.71
CA THR A 108 26.39 4.76 6.34
C THR A 108 26.34 3.93 7.62
N THR A 109 27.42 3.18 7.86
CA THR A 109 27.59 2.32 9.03
C THR A 109 28.90 2.62 9.73
N LEU A 110 28.91 2.44 11.05
CA LEU A 110 30.08 2.57 11.91
C LEU A 110 30.68 1.18 12.20
N PRO A 111 31.98 1.09 12.51
CA PRO A 111 32.63 -0.18 12.89
C PRO A 111 32.07 -0.79 14.18
N GLY A 112 31.99 -2.12 14.23
CA GLY A 112 31.65 -2.88 15.45
C GLY A 112 30.22 -2.69 15.95
N LYS A 113 29.27 -2.38 15.05
CA LYS A 113 27.87 -2.11 15.38
C LYS A 113 26.95 -3.25 14.97
N THR A 114 25.79 -3.32 15.61
CA THR A 114 24.67 -4.18 15.20
C THR A 114 23.53 -3.27 14.79
N TYR A 115 23.11 -3.35 13.54
CA TYR A 115 22.02 -2.53 13.00
C TYR A 115 20.75 -3.35 12.93
N ALA A 116 19.62 -2.74 13.29
CA ALA A 116 18.30 -3.32 13.15
C ALA A 116 17.37 -2.36 12.40
N ILE A 117 16.68 -2.89 11.39
CA ILE A 117 15.82 -2.13 10.48
C ILE A 117 14.45 -2.80 10.47
N ALA A 118 13.40 -2.03 10.71
CA ALA A 118 12.04 -2.43 10.41
C ALA A 118 11.66 -1.91 9.02
N LEU A 119 11.32 -2.81 8.10
CA LEU A 119 10.77 -2.51 6.79
C LEU A 119 9.25 -2.59 6.86
N ASN A 120 8.57 -1.54 6.40
CA ASN A 120 7.13 -1.38 6.54
C ASN A 120 6.60 -1.66 7.96
N PRO A 121 7.15 -1.02 9.02
CA PRO A 121 6.61 -1.18 10.37
C PRO A 121 5.11 -0.84 10.36
N ASP A 122 4.28 -1.66 11.01
CA ASP A 122 2.82 -1.56 10.90
C ASP A 122 2.33 -0.20 11.43
N THR A 123 1.89 0.64 10.50
CA THR A 123 1.42 2.00 10.77
C THR A 123 0.21 2.23 9.86
N PRO A 124 -1.03 2.07 10.39
CA PRO A 124 -2.23 2.27 9.60
C PRO A 124 -2.27 3.66 8.96
N GLY A 125 -2.48 3.72 7.64
CA GLY A 125 -2.60 4.96 6.87
C GLY A 125 -1.30 5.76 6.67
N GLY A 126 -0.15 5.25 7.14
CA GLY A 126 1.15 5.86 6.90
C GLY A 126 1.78 5.47 5.55
N PRO A 127 2.88 6.13 5.15
CA PRO A 127 3.65 5.75 3.95
C PRO A 127 4.11 4.29 4.04
N ALA A 128 4.35 3.65 2.90
CA ALA A 128 4.81 2.27 2.85
C ALA A 128 5.36 1.88 1.48
N PHE A 129 6.23 0.89 1.46
CA PHE A 129 6.49 0.13 0.23
C PHE A 129 5.20 -0.60 -0.17
N SER A 130 4.75 -0.39 -1.40
CA SER A 130 3.51 -0.96 -1.92
C SER A 130 3.68 -1.51 -3.33
N ASN A 131 2.83 -2.47 -3.71
CA ASN A 131 2.76 -2.94 -5.10
C ASN A 131 1.96 -1.96 -5.99
N LEU A 132 1.89 -2.24 -7.30
CA LEU A 132 1.13 -1.43 -8.26
C LEU A 132 -0.39 -1.38 -7.99
N ALA A 133 -0.91 -2.31 -7.19
CA ALA A 133 -2.30 -2.33 -6.75
C ALA A 133 -2.48 -1.64 -5.38
N GLU A 134 -1.49 -0.87 -4.92
CA GLU A 134 -1.48 -0.11 -3.67
C GLU A 134 -1.62 -0.98 -2.41
N ASN A 135 -1.28 -2.27 -2.51
CA ASN A 135 -1.17 -3.12 -1.33
C ASN A 135 0.16 -2.88 -0.64
N ARG A 136 0.09 -2.48 0.63
CA ARG A 136 1.24 -2.38 1.53
C ARG A 136 1.96 -3.73 1.66
N ALA A 137 3.29 -3.71 1.55
CA ALA A 137 4.09 -4.91 1.80
C ALA A 137 3.97 -5.39 3.24
N GLU A 138 4.12 -6.70 3.44
CA GLU A 138 4.19 -7.29 4.77
C GLU A 138 5.36 -6.67 5.57
N PRO A 139 5.16 -6.37 6.88
CA PRO A 139 6.25 -5.94 7.74
C PRO A 139 7.37 -6.97 7.75
N SER A 140 8.62 -6.51 7.71
CA SER A 140 9.81 -7.35 7.76
C SER A 140 10.89 -6.69 8.61
N THR A 141 11.79 -7.49 9.16
CA THR A 141 12.92 -7.00 9.96
C THR A 141 14.23 -7.49 9.37
N LEU A 142 15.21 -6.60 9.32
CA LEU A 142 16.58 -6.91 8.92
C LEU A 142 17.53 -6.54 10.06
N THR A 143 18.35 -7.48 10.48
CA THR A 143 19.45 -7.25 11.43
C THR A 143 20.75 -7.70 10.79
N PHE A 144 21.80 -6.91 10.91
CA PHE A 144 23.15 -7.26 10.47
C PHE A 144 24.19 -6.59 11.37
N THR A 145 25.45 -7.03 11.25
CA THR A 145 26.56 -6.51 12.06
C THR A 145 27.65 -5.94 11.18
N THR A 146 28.46 -5.03 11.72
CA THR A 146 29.68 -4.54 11.07
C THR A 146 30.91 -5.01 11.81
N GLY A 147 31.93 -5.41 11.06
CA GLY A 147 33.26 -5.66 11.60
C GLY A 147 33.97 -4.38 12.03
N THR A 148 35.22 -4.52 12.48
CA THR A 148 36.11 -3.41 12.87
C THR A 148 37.23 -3.16 11.85
N GLY A 149 37.12 -3.74 10.66
CA GLY A 149 38.09 -3.59 9.57
C GLY A 149 38.05 -2.23 8.88
N GLU A 150 38.88 -2.08 7.84
CA GLU A 150 38.96 -0.85 7.05
C GLU A 150 37.60 -0.52 6.39
N PRO A 151 37.05 0.70 6.59
CA PRO A 151 35.74 1.04 6.05
C PRO A 151 35.69 1.12 4.52
N VAL A 152 34.55 0.75 3.95
CA VAL A 152 34.19 1.09 2.57
C VAL A 152 34.01 2.60 2.49
N THR A 153 34.80 3.28 1.65
CA THR A 153 34.79 4.75 1.53
C THR A 153 34.21 5.26 0.22
N THR A 154 33.95 4.37 -0.76
CA THR A 154 33.44 4.75 -2.08
C THR A 154 32.09 4.11 -2.37
N LEU A 155 31.23 4.84 -3.08
CA LEU A 155 29.95 4.31 -3.53
C LEU A 155 30.14 3.15 -4.52
N ARG A 156 31.18 3.19 -5.35
CA ARG A 156 31.48 2.13 -6.30
C ARG A 156 31.72 0.79 -5.62
N ASP A 157 32.49 0.80 -4.53
CA ASP A 157 32.80 -0.43 -3.80
C ASP A 157 31.60 -0.92 -2.99
N ALA A 158 30.78 0.00 -2.46
CA ALA A 158 29.51 -0.34 -1.81
C ALA A 158 28.52 -1.00 -2.79
N LEU A 159 28.39 -0.49 -4.02
CA LEU A 159 27.58 -1.11 -5.08
C LEU A 159 28.09 -2.50 -5.43
N LYS A 160 29.41 -2.65 -5.60
CA LYS A 160 30.03 -3.94 -5.87
C LYS A 160 29.73 -4.96 -4.76
N ALA A 161 29.81 -4.54 -3.50
CA ALA A 161 29.50 -5.40 -2.35
C ALA A 161 28.04 -5.85 -2.37
N ALA A 162 27.11 -4.97 -2.77
CA ALA A 162 25.70 -5.30 -2.94
C ALA A 162 25.37 -6.09 -4.23
N GLY A 163 26.36 -6.41 -5.06
CA GLY A 163 26.17 -7.07 -6.36
C GLY A 163 25.44 -6.18 -7.38
N LEU A 164 25.61 -4.87 -7.27
CA LEU A 164 24.99 -3.85 -8.11
C LEU A 164 25.99 -3.27 -9.12
N SER A 165 25.47 -2.76 -10.22
CA SER A 165 26.24 -2.10 -11.27
C SER A 165 26.14 -0.57 -11.17
N GLY A 166 26.92 0.15 -11.99
CA GLY A 166 26.81 1.61 -12.11
C GLY A 166 25.48 2.12 -12.70
N LEU A 167 24.59 1.24 -13.19
CA LEU A 167 23.22 1.60 -13.61
C LEU A 167 22.23 1.58 -12.43
N ASP A 168 22.65 1.00 -11.31
CA ASP A 168 21.84 0.76 -10.11
C ASP A 168 22.16 1.78 -9.00
N MET A 169 22.72 2.94 -9.38
CA MET A 169 23.06 4.01 -8.45
C MET A 169 21.84 4.41 -7.60
N PRO A 170 21.98 4.50 -6.27
CA PRO A 170 20.95 5.06 -5.41
C PRO A 170 20.79 6.57 -5.68
N VAL A 171 19.73 7.16 -5.16
CA VAL A 171 19.64 8.62 -5.10
C VAL A 171 20.75 9.13 -4.18
N GLU A 172 21.62 10.00 -4.67
CA GLU A 172 22.77 10.56 -3.92
C GLU A 172 22.44 11.90 -3.22
N GLU A 173 21.49 12.68 -3.75
CA GLU A 173 21.09 13.99 -3.20
C GLU A 173 19.65 13.98 -2.69
N ALA A 174 19.42 14.54 -1.50
CA ALA A 174 18.11 15.06 -1.13
C ALA A 174 17.97 16.45 -1.76
N PRO A 175 16.83 16.83 -2.37
CA PRO A 175 16.67 18.17 -2.91
C PRO A 175 16.90 19.23 -1.81
N ASP A 176 17.77 20.19 -2.09
CA ASP A 176 18.07 21.32 -1.22
C ASP A 176 16.79 22.10 -0.90
N SER A 177 16.35 22.08 0.36
CA SER A 177 15.25 22.93 0.84
C SER A 177 15.66 24.41 0.97
N SER A 178 16.88 24.78 0.59
CA SER A 178 17.43 26.14 0.72
C SER A 178 17.34 26.97 -0.57
N ARG A 179 16.92 26.40 -1.70
CA ARG A 179 16.74 27.15 -2.96
C ARG A 179 15.27 27.50 -3.21
N THR A 180 14.60 28.10 -2.24
CA THR A 180 13.38 28.90 -2.47
C THR A 180 13.25 29.95 -1.37
N ALA A 181 13.95 31.07 -1.53
CA ALA A 181 13.53 32.34 -0.97
C ALA A 181 13.68 33.38 -2.09
N PRO A 182 12.58 34.00 -2.56
CA PRO A 182 12.67 35.19 -3.42
C PRO A 182 13.16 36.41 -2.63
#